data_AF-A0A2R7N8F1-F1
#
_entry.id   AF-A0A2R7N8F1-F1
#
_cell.length_a   1.000
_cell.length_b   1.000
_cell.length_c   1.000
_cell.angle_alpha   90.00
_cell.angle_beta   90.00
_cell.angle_gamma   90.00
#
_symmetry.space_group_name_H-M   'P 1'
#
loop_
_entity.id
_entity.type
_entity.pdbx_description
1 polymer ?
#
loop_
_entity_poly.entity_id
_entity_poly.type
_entity_poly.pdbx_seq_one_letter_code
_entity_poly.pdbx_strand_id
1 'polypeptide(L)'
;MGYSVNYTFNNLRLLRIIAYHAERNGIKLHSQIKLVKSKEEKTIFQILTPAELKKIENHVFEDYDLDNVRDWLLISAYSGQRISDFMRFNAQMLTKEKLDNEQEGYFLNFIQDKTDHVLHLPVHPKILEILNKRGFQFPPQYNEDKYNLLVKTVCKDAGITEMCYGGIEKKRRKVYANYPKHELITSHIGRRSFASNNYGKIPTPLLMVATGHKSEDMFLRYIGKVDRQQSHALASYFYN
;
A
#
# COMPACT_ATOMS: atom_id res chain seq x y z
N MET A 1 19.68 -21.28 12.93
CA MET A 1 19.34 -19.95 12.36
C MET A 1 18.85 -20.17 10.93
N GLY A 2 17.64 -19.75 10.57
CA GLY A 2 17.05 -20.00 9.25
C GLY A 2 16.61 -18.71 8.56
N TYR A 3 16.66 -18.69 7.23
CA TYR A 3 16.05 -17.63 6.41
C TYR A 3 14.53 -17.61 6.59
N SER A 4 13.89 -16.46 6.32
CA SER A 4 12.43 -16.39 6.35
C SER A 4 11.82 -17.27 5.25
N VAL A 5 10.62 -17.80 5.49
CA VAL A 5 9.93 -18.72 4.55
C VAL A 5 9.79 -18.09 3.17
N ASN A 6 9.41 -16.80 3.09
CA ASN A 6 9.28 -16.09 1.82
C ASN A 6 10.62 -15.80 1.13
N TYR A 7 11.71 -15.60 1.88
CA TYR A 7 13.05 -15.46 1.29
C TYR A 7 13.48 -16.80 0.67
N THR A 8 13.32 -17.90 1.40
CA THR A 8 13.57 -19.26 0.91
C THR A 8 12.71 -19.58 -0.31
N PHE A 9 11.43 -19.21 -0.29
CA PHE A 9 10.52 -19.38 -1.42
C PHE A 9 11.03 -18.68 -2.70
N ASN A 10 11.40 -17.41 -2.59
CA ASN A 10 11.88 -16.63 -3.74
C ASN A 10 13.18 -17.21 -4.32
N ASN A 11 14.12 -17.62 -3.46
CA ASN A 11 15.36 -18.25 -3.92
C ASN A 11 15.11 -19.59 -4.61
N LEU A 12 14.28 -20.46 -4.04
CA LEU A 12 13.91 -21.74 -4.67
C LEU A 12 13.14 -21.53 -5.98
N ARG A 13 12.32 -20.48 -6.08
CA ARG A 13 11.66 -20.10 -7.33
C ARG A 13 12.68 -19.65 -8.37
N LEU A 14 13.64 -18.79 -8.01
CA LEU A 14 14.68 -18.32 -8.93
C LEU A 14 15.53 -19.48 -9.45
N LEU A 15 15.95 -20.40 -8.57
CA LEU A 15 16.71 -21.59 -8.96
C LEU A 15 15.94 -22.45 -9.96
N ARG A 16 14.63 -22.66 -9.76
CA ARG A 16 13.79 -23.37 -10.73
C ARG A 16 13.69 -22.65 -12.07
N ILE A 17 13.58 -21.32 -12.07
CA ILE A 17 13.56 -20.53 -13.32
C ILE A 17 14.86 -20.72 -14.10
N ILE A 18 16.01 -20.63 -13.43
CA ILE A 18 17.33 -20.83 -14.06
C ILE A 18 17.45 -22.27 -14.59
N ALA A 19 17.07 -23.26 -13.79
CA ALA A 19 17.09 -24.66 -14.19
C ALA A 19 16.20 -24.92 -15.42
N TYR A 20 14.95 -24.48 -15.41
CA TYR A 20 14.07 -24.67 -16.56
C TYR A 20 14.53 -23.90 -17.80
N HIS A 21 15.21 -22.76 -17.63
CA HIS A 21 15.86 -22.09 -18.74
C HIS A 21 17.02 -22.93 -19.31
N ALA A 22 17.88 -23.50 -18.47
CA ALA A 22 18.94 -24.42 -18.90
C ALA A 22 18.39 -25.65 -19.64
N GLU A 23 17.32 -26.27 -19.13
CA GLU A 23 16.65 -27.41 -19.77
C GLU A 23 16.12 -27.06 -21.17
N ARG A 24 15.50 -25.88 -21.32
CA ARG A 24 15.03 -25.37 -22.63
C ARG A 24 16.15 -25.11 -23.63
N ASN A 25 17.36 -24.84 -23.15
CA ASN A 25 18.56 -24.68 -23.97
C ASN A 25 19.31 -26.00 -24.20
N GLY A 26 18.68 -27.16 -23.92
CA GLY A 26 19.23 -28.48 -24.23
C GLY A 26 20.10 -29.10 -23.12
N ILE A 27 20.24 -28.44 -21.96
CA ILE A 27 20.97 -29.02 -20.82
C ILE A 27 20.09 -30.07 -20.13
N LYS A 28 20.52 -31.33 -20.14
CA LYS A 28 19.78 -32.42 -19.48
C LYS A 28 19.84 -32.24 -17.96
N LEU A 29 18.68 -31.99 -17.35
CA LEU A 29 18.53 -31.89 -15.89
C LEU A 29 17.98 -33.18 -15.27
N HIS A 30 18.28 -33.38 -13.99
CA HIS A 30 17.66 -34.46 -13.22
C HIS A 30 16.19 -34.12 -12.92
N SER A 31 15.30 -35.11 -13.13
CA SER A 31 13.86 -35.03 -12.84
C SER A 31 13.49 -34.52 -11.43
N GLN A 32 14.36 -34.69 -10.43
CA GLN A 32 14.14 -34.24 -9.05
C GLN A 32 13.98 -32.73 -8.94
N ILE A 33 14.50 -31.94 -9.90
CA ILE A 33 14.33 -30.49 -9.90
C ILE A 33 12.84 -30.09 -9.90
N LYS A 34 11.99 -30.92 -10.54
CA LYS A 34 10.53 -30.73 -10.61
C LYS A 34 9.84 -31.00 -9.26
N LEU A 35 10.49 -31.76 -8.38
CA LEU A 35 9.98 -32.11 -7.05
C LEU A 35 10.32 -31.05 -5.99
N VAL A 36 11.19 -30.08 -6.30
CA VAL A 36 11.53 -28.98 -5.38
C VAL A 36 10.29 -28.11 -5.16
N LYS A 37 9.64 -28.31 -4.02
CA LYS A 37 8.50 -27.51 -3.57
C LYS A 37 8.99 -26.35 -2.71
N SER A 38 8.30 -25.22 -2.83
CA SER A 38 8.50 -24.07 -1.96
C SER A 38 7.13 -23.54 -1.53
N LYS A 39 6.98 -23.24 -0.24
CA LYS A 39 5.75 -22.69 0.32
C LYS A 39 5.89 -21.17 0.46
N GLU A 40 4.93 -20.42 -0.05
CA GLU A 40 4.79 -18.98 0.22
C GLU A 40 3.89 -18.82 1.46
N GLU A 41 4.26 -17.92 2.36
CA GLU A 41 3.43 -17.52 3.49
C GLU A 41 2.81 -16.14 3.23
N LYS A 42 1.52 -16.00 3.57
CA LYS A 42 0.83 -14.73 3.46
C LYS A 42 1.54 -13.70 4.33
N THR A 43 1.88 -12.56 3.73
CA THR A 43 2.52 -11.47 4.47
C THR A 43 1.53 -10.90 5.48
N ILE A 44 1.93 -10.87 6.75
CA ILE A 44 1.17 -10.21 7.82
C ILE A 44 1.47 -8.71 7.75
N PHE A 45 0.42 -7.91 7.72
CA PHE A 45 0.50 -6.46 7.75
C PHE A 45 -0.74 -5.85 8.41
N GLN A 46 -0.59 -4.61 8.85
CA GLN A 46 -1.68 -3.79 9.38
C GLN A 46 -2.19 -2.82 8.31
N ILE A 47 -3.39 -2.29 8.54
CA ILE A 47 -3.98 -1.19 7.77
C ILE A 47 -4.48 -0.12 8.73
N LEU A 48 -4.65 1.10 8.24
CA LEU A 48 -5.37 2.16 8.93
C LEU A 48 -6.83 2.11 8.51
N THR A 49 -7.71 1.88 9.47
CA THR A 49 -9.16 1.91 9.26
C THR A 49 -9.63 3.34 9.00
N PRO A 50 -10.84 3.54 8.44
CA PRO A 50 -11.39 4.90 8.26
C PRO A 50 -11.48 5.70 9.57
N ALA A 51 -11.77 5.03 10.69
CA ALA A 51 -11.82 5.67 12.00
C ALA A 51 -10.43 6.15 12.46
N GLU A 52 -9.38 5.37 12.20
CA GLU A 52 -8.00 5.77 12.51
C GLU A 52 -7.48 6.87 11.60
N LEU A 53 -7.81 6.83 10.30
CA LEU A 53 -7.51 7.92 9.37
C LEU A 53 -8.15 9.22 9.83
N LYS A 54 -9.40 9.16 10.33
CA LYS A 54 -10.08 10.33 10.91
C LYS A 54 -9.41 10.83 12.19
N LYS A 55 -8.88 9.94 13.04
CA LYS A 55 -8.10 10.35 14.22
C LYS A 55 -6.83 11.09 13.81
N ILE A 56 -6.12 10.58 12.80
CA ILE A 56 -4.92 11.22 12.24
C ILE A 56 -5.26 12.59 11.67
N GLU A 57 -6.32 12.67 10.86
CA GLU A 57 -6.79 13.91 10.23
C GLU A 57 -7.15 15.00 11.24
N ASN A 58 -7.81 14.61 12.34
CA ASN A 58 -8.24 15.54 13.38
C ASN A 58 -7.12 15.94 14.36
N HIS A 59 -5.97 15.26 14.32
CA HIS A 59 -4.86 15.56 15.22
C HIS A 59 -4.07 16.78 14.72
N VAL A 60 -3.89 17.75 15.61
CA VAL A 60 -3.12 18.96 15.34
C VAL A 60 -1.67 18.73 15.75
N PHE A 61 -0.76 18.86 14.79
CA PHE A 61 0.68 18.77 15.03
C PHE A 61 1.28 20.17 15.02
N GLU A 62 1.95 20.54 16.11
CA GLU A 62 2.73 21.79 16.17
C GLU A 62 4.06 21.66 15.42
N ASP A 63 4.63 20.45 15.39
CA ASP A 63 5.85 20.16 14.65
C ASP A 63 5.60 20.15 13.13
N TYR A 64 6.38 20.94 12.41
CA TYR A 64 6.26 21.11 10.96
C TYR A 64 6.45 19.81 10.18
N ASP A 65 7.44 18.99 10.57
CA ASP A 65 7.74 17.73 9.90
C ASP A 65 6.64 16.69 10.15
N LEU A 66 6.08 16.64 11.37
CA LEU A 66 4.95 15.76 11.69
C LEU A 66 3.67 16.18 10.96
N ASP A 67 3.38 17.48 10.84
CA ASP A 67 2.22 17.99 10.09
C ASP A 67 2.31 17.63 8.60
N ASN A 68 3.51 17.74 8.01
CA ASN A 68 3.76 17.33 6.63
C ASN A 68 3.63 15.81 6.43
N VAL A 69 4.16 15.01 7.35
CA VAL A 69 4.07 13.54 7.27
C VAL A 69 2.65 13.05 7.52
N ARG A 70 1.86 13.72 8.38
CA ARG A 70 0.41 13.47 8.50
C ARG A 70 -0.27 13.64 7.14
N ASP A 71 0.00 14.73 6.46
CA ASP A 71 -0.63 15.03 5.17
C ASP A 71 -0.20 14.02 4.08
N TRP A 72 1.09 13.66 4.05
CA TRP A 72 1.56 12.59 3.16
C TRP A 72 0.94 11.23 3.47
N LEU A 73 0.75 10.89 4.74
CA LEU A 73 0.08 9.65 5.15
C LEU A 73 -1.35 9.61 4.62
N LEU A 74 -2.11 10.70 4.79
CA LEU A 74 -3.47 10.83 4.26
C LEU A 74 -3.48 10.76 2.72
N ILE A 75 -2.60 11.50 2.04
CA ILE A 75 -2.46 11.44 0.58
C ILE A 75 -2.19 10.01 0.11
N SER A 76 -1.27 9.29 0.78
CA SER A 76 -0.97 7.90 0.43
C SER A 76 -2.16 6.95 0.66
N ALA A 77 -2.94 7.19 1.71
CA ALA A 77 -4.12 6.40 2.06
C ALA A 77 -5.33 6.66 1.15
N TYR A 78 -5.42 7.84 0.53
CA TYR A 78 -6.50 8.22 -0.39
C TYR A 78 -6.12 8.11 -1.88
N SER A 79 -4.84 8.06 -2.23
CA SER A 79 -4.36 7.88 -3.62
C SER A 79 -3.96 6.44 -3.95
N GLY A 80 -3.64 5.62 -2.94
CA GLY A 80 -3.23 4.23 -3.15
C GLY A 80 -1.84 4.04 -3.78
N GLN A 81 -1.03 5.10 -3.87
CA GLN A 81 0.28 5.05 -4.54
C GLN A 81 1.42 4.58 -3.64
N ARG A 82 2.54 4.18 -4.26
CA ARG A 82 3.78 3.81 -3.54
C ARG A 82 4.52 5.07 -3.13
N ILE A 83 5.40 4.98 -2.14
CA ILE A 83 6.18 6.12 -1.65
C ILE A 83 7.06 6.75 -2.73
N SER A 84 7.67 5.93 -3.59
CA SER A 84 8.42 6.41 -4.76
C SER A 84 7.57 7.27 -5.71
N ASP A 85 6.26 7.02 -5.75
CA ASP A 85 5.33 7.74 -6.61
C ASP A 85 4.79 8.98 -5.88
N PHE A 86 4.15 8.80 -4.71
CA PHE A 86 3.47 9.91 -4.04
C PHE A 86 4.44 10.97 -3.52
N MET A 87 5.66 10.63 -3.12
CA MET A 87 6.66 11.62 -2.70
C MET A 87 7.09 12.56 -3.83
N ARG A 88 6.77 12.25 -5.09
CA ARG A 88 7.07 13.09 -6.26
C ARG A 88 5.88 13.89 -6.75
N PHE A 89 4.71 13.74 -6.14
CA PHE A 89 3.54 14.51 -6.51
C PHE A 89 3.81 15.99 -6.36
N ASN A 90 3.39 16.74 -7.37
CA ASN A 90 3.53 18.18 -7.44
C ASN A 90 2.31 18.77 -8.15
N ALA A 91 2.11 20.08 -7.99
CA ALA A 91 0.93 20.75 -8.53
C ALA A 91 0.87 20.73 -10.07
N GLN A 92 2.02 20.60 -10.76
CA GLN A 92 2.06 20.54 -12.22
C GLN A 92 1.51 19.22 -12.78
N MET A 93 1.43 18.17 -11.96
CA MET A 93 0.77 16.91 -12.32
C MET A 93 -0.77 17.01 -12.24
N LEU A 94 -1.32 18.08 -11.67
CA LEU A 94 -2.76 18.24 -11.52
C LEU A 94 -3.40 18.86 -12.76
N THR A 95 -4.43 18.20 -13.28
CA THR A 95 -5.33 18.75 -14.30
C THR A 95 -6.74 18.86 -13.73
N LYS A 96 -7.51 19.81 -14.26
CA LYS A 96 -8.92 20.00 -13.93
C LYS A 96 -9.74 19.65 -15.16
N GLU A 97 -10.69 18.74 -15.01
CA GLU A 97 -11.43 18.15 -16.13
C GLU A 97 -12.92 18.04 -15.79
N LYS A 98 -13.77 18.09 -16.81
CA LYS A 98 -15.21 17.88 -16.65
C LYS A 98 -15.49 16.38 -16.65
N LEU A 99 -16.27 15.94 -15.66
CA LEU A 99 -16.76 14.57 -15.53
C LEU A 99 -18.05 14.38 -16.32
N ASP A 100 -18.46 13.12 -16.51
CA ASP A 100 -19.69 12.76 -17.23
C ASP A 100 -20.96 13.36 -16.62
N ASN A 101 -20.94 13.67 -15.32
CA ASN A 101 -22.03 14.32 -14.60
C ASN A 101 -21.93 15.86 -14.62
N GLU A 102 -21.14 16.42 -15.52
CA GLU A 102 -20.86 17.86 -15.70
C GLU A 102 -20.15 18.55 -14.52
N GLN A 103 -19.78 17.81 -13.48
CA GLN A 103 -18.98 18.35 -12.38
C GLN A 103 -17.51 18.45 -12.78
N GLU A 104 -16.79 19.39 -12.18
CA GLU A 104 -15.34 19.47 -12.34
C GLU A 104 -14.63 18.56 -11.34
N GLY A 105 -13.75 17.70 -11.85
CA GLY A 105 -12.87 16.84 -11.07
C GLY A 105 -11.40 17.24 -11.26
N TYR A 106 -10.59 17.02 -10.23
CA TYR A 106 -9.14 17.09 -10.37
C TYR A 106 -8.57 15.69 -10.62
N PHE A 107 -7.57 15.64 -11.48
CA PHE A 107 -6.84 14.43 -11.81
C PHE A 107 -5.36 14.62 -11.62
N LEU A 108 -4.68 13.56 -11.21
CA LEU A 108 -3.24 13.51 -11.02
C LEU A 108 -2.62 12.64 -12.11
N ASN A 109 -1.79 13.27 -12.94
CA ASN A 109 -1.19 12.70 -14.14
C ASN A 109 0.29 12.42 -13.91
N PHE A 110 0.68 11.16 -13.90
CA PHE A 110 2.07 10.77 -13.66
C PHE A 110 2.36 9.37 -14.18
N ILE A 111 3.65 9.07 -14.34
CA ILE A 111 4.13 7.73 -14.67
C ILE A 111 4.63 7.08 -13.38
N GLN A 112 4.14 5.89 -13.06
CA GLN A 112 4.60 5.14 -11.90
C GLN A 112 6.06 4.73 -12.07
N ASP A 113 6.89 5.00 -11.05
CA ASP A 113 8.34 4.79 -11.06
C ASP A 113 8.74 3.33 -11.36
N LYS A 114 8.00 2.40 -10.76
CA LYS A 114 8.39 0.98 -10.76
C LYS A 114 7.91 0.22 -12.00
N THR A 115 6.87 0.71 -12.66
CA THR A 115 6.12 -0.07 -13.66
C THR A 115 5.93 0.68 -14.98
N ASP A 116 6.38 1.94 -15.06
CA ASP A 116 6.21 2.82 -16.23
C ASP A 116 4.76 2.96 -16.69
N HIS A 117 3.82 2.76 -15.76
CA HIS A 117 2.40 2.84 -16.05
C HIS A 117 1.96 4.30 -15.98
N VAL A 118 1.43 4.82 -17.08
CA VAL A 118 0.82 6.15 -17.14
C VAL A 118 -0.49 6.10 -16.36
N LEU A 119 -0.60 6.93 -15.34
CA LEU A 119 -1.80 7.05 -14.52
C LEU A 119 -2.42 8.43 -14.71
N HIS A 120 -3.73 8.39 -14.91
CA HIS A 120 -4.65 9.51 -14.87
C HIS A 120 -5.61 9.26 -13.70
N LEU A 121 -5.22 9.70 -12.50
CA LEU A 121 -5.84 9.28 -11.25
C LEU A 121 -6.79 10.37 -10.72
N PRO A 122 -8.10 10.10 -10.52
CA PRO A 122 -9.00 11.04 -9.86
C PRO A 122 -8.50 11.40 -8.46
N VAL A 123 -8.46 12.69 -8.14
CA VAL A 123 -8.01 13.19 -6.84
C VAL A 123 -9.15 13.10 -5.84
N HIS A 124 -8.96 12.33 -4.79
CA HIS A 124 -9.93 12.18 -3.71
C HIS A 124 -10.18 13.53 -3.00
N PRO A 125 -11.42 13.86 -2.58
CA PRO A 125 -11.73 15.12 -1.91
C PRO A 125 -10.85 15.45 -0.71
N LYS A 126 -10.48 14.43 0.08
CA LYS A 126 -9.55 14.59 1.21
C LYS A 126 -8.14 15.05 0.81
N ILE A 127 -7.69 14.71 -0.40
CA ILE A 127 -6.42 15.23 -0.93
C ILE A 127 -6.61 16.71 -1.32
N LEU A 128 -7.75 17.07 -1.90
CA LEU A 128 -8.05 18.47 -2.22
C LEU A 128 -8.14 19.36 -0.98
N GLU A 129 -8.71 18.86 0.13
CA GLU A 129 -8.71 19.57 1.41
C GLU A 129 -7.29 19.89 1.89
N ILE A 130 -6.36 18.92 1.79
CA ILE A 130 -4.94 19.11 2.12
C ILE A 130 -4.27 20.12 1.18
N LEU A 131 -4.51 20.01 -0.12
CA LEU A 131 -3.96 20.94 -1.11
C LEU A 131 -4.47 22.37 -0.85
N ASN A 132 -5.76 22.55 -0.59
CA ASN A 132 -6.35 23.85 -0.29
C ASN A 132 -5.74 24.48 0.97
N LYS A 133 -5.53 23.68 2.04
CA LYS A 133 -4.82 24.12 3.25
C LYS A 133 -3.41 24.63 2.93
N ARG A 134 -2.76 24.08 1.90
CA ARG A 134 -1.35 24.31 1.55
C ARG A 134 -1.15 25.23 0.34
N GLY A 135 -2.13 26.06 0.00
CA GLY A 135 -2.01 26.97 -1.15
C GLY A 135 -1.92 26.23 -2.49
N PHE A 136 -2.65 25.11 -2.58
CA PHE A 136 -2.69 24.21 -3.74
C PHE A 136 -1.36 23.54 -4.08
N GLN A 137 -0.54 23.24 -3.06
CA GLN A 137 0.75 22.56 -3.20
C GLN A 137 0.80 21.28 -2.34
N PHE A 138 1.57 20.30 -2.80
CA PHE A 138 1.89 19.11 -2.01
C PHE A 138 2.89 19.44 -0.89
N PRO A 139 2.93 18.66 0.21
CA PRO A 139 3.93 18.87 1.26
C PRO A 139 5.37 18.65 0.73
N PRO A 140 6.40 19.14 1.44
CA PRO A 140 7.80 18.88 1.09
C PRO A 140 8.12 17.39 0.99
N GLN A 141 9.10 17.02 0.17
CA GLN A 141 9.50 15.63 -0.01
C GLN A 141 10.31 15.09 1.17
N TYR A 142 10.17 13.80 1.44
CA TYR A 142 10.96 13.08 2.44
C TYR A 142 11.60 11.85 1.80
N ASN A 143 12.81 11.51 2.25
CA ASN A 143 13.34 10.17 1.97
C ASN A 143 12.52 9.13 2.76
N GLU A 144 12.52 7.89 2.25
CA GLU A 144 11.69 6.82 2.81
C GLU A 144 12.02 6.52 4.28
N ASP A 145 13.29 6.57 4.68
CA ASP A 145 13.70 6.30 6.06
C ASP A 145 13.18 7.36 7.03
N LYS A 146 13.33 8.64 6.69
CA LYS A 146 12.83 9.78 7.49
C LYS A 146 11.30 9.74 7.57
N TYR A 147 10.63 9.49 6.44
CA TYR A 147 9.17 9.32 6.43
C TYR A 147 8.73 8.16 7.33
N ASN A 148 9.38 6.99 7.21
CA ASN A 148 9.06 5.81 8.00
C ASN A 148 9.32 5.98 9.49
N LEU A 149 10.25 6.86 9.88
CA LEU A 149 10.46 7.23 11.28
C LEU A 149 9.30 8.11 11.78
N LEU A 150 9.03 9.20 11.07
CA LEU A 150 8.06 10.22 11.48
C LEU A 150 6.61 9.70 11.43
N VAL A 151 6.27 8.86 10.47
CA VAL A 151 4.89 8.32 10.34
C VAL A 151 4.49 7.48 11.55
N LYS A 152 5.46 6.84 12.21
CA LYS A 152 5.22 6.10 13.46
C LYS A 152 4.89 7.06 14.60
N THR A 153 5.60 8.18 14.69
CA THR A 153 5.32 9.24 15.65
C THR A 153 3.94 9.85 15.41
N VAL A 154 3.63 10.23 14.17
CA VAL A 154 2.30 10.74 13.76
C VAL A 154 1.19 9.78 14.21
N CYS A 155 1.32 8.49 13.94
CA CYS A 155 0.30 7.51 14.32
C CYS A 155 0.23 7.30 15.84
N LYS A 156 1.37 7.33 16.54
CA LYS A 156 1.42 7.22 18.01
C LYS A 156 0.68 8.39 18.67
N ASP A 157 0.96 9.61 18.23
CA ASP A 157 0.39 10.84 18.79
C ASP A 157 -1.11 10.96 18.47
N ALA A 158 -1.53 10.44 17.31
CA ALA A 158 -2.94 10.24 16.96
C ALA A 158 -3.64 9.09 17.73
N GLY A 159 -2.94 8.44 18.67
CA GLY A 159 -3.51 7.41 19.56
C GLY A 159 -3.63 6.01 18.94
N ILE A 160 -2.85 5.69 17.91
CA ILE A 160 -2.84 4.39 17.23
C ILE A 160 -1.82 3.46 17.91
N THR A 161 -2.19 2.98 19.09
CA THR A 161 -1.31 2.23 19.99
C THR A 161 -1.79 0.81 20.28
N GLU A 162 -2.87 0.36 19.63
CA GLU A 162 -3.40 -1.00 19.81
C GLU A 162 -2.33 -2.06 19.55
N MET A 163 -2.26 -3.09 20.39
CA MET A 163 -1.30 -4.17 20.24
C MET A 163 -1.73 -5.08 19.08
N CYS A 164 -0.84 -5.25 18.11
CA CYS A 164 -1.09 -6.01 16.90
C CYS A 164 0.04 -7.00 16.65
N TYR A 165 -0.31 -8.19 16.15
CA TYR A 165 0.70 -9.15 15.70
C TYR A 165 1.32 -8.69 14.37
N GLY A 166 2.65 -8.60 14.33
CA GLY A 166 3.37 -8.13 13.16
C GLY A 166 4.87 -8.35 13.26
N GLY A 167 5.59 -8.07 12.18
CA GLY A 167 7.04 -8.26 12.09
C GLY A 167 7.78 -6.95 11.96
N ILE A 168 8.71 -6.69 12.87
CA ILE A 168 9.67 -5.57 12.79
C ILE A 168 11.03 -6.12 12.38
N GLU A 169 11.75 -5.40 11.54
CA GLU A 169 13.13 -5.75 11.18
C GLU A 169 14.10 -5.38 12.32
N LYS A 170 14.77 -6.38 12.89
CA LYS A 170 15.82 -6.25 13.88
C LYS A 170 17.05 -7.01 13.40
N LYS A 171 18.20 -6.33 13.31
CA LYS A 171 19.48 -6.93 12.87
C LYS A 171 19.35 -7.74 11.56
N ARG A 172 18.72 -7.14 10.54
CA ARG A 172 18.45 -7.75 9.21
C ARG A 172 17.53 -8.99 9.23
N ARG A 173 16.73 -9.16 10.29
CA ARG A 173 15.76 -10.25 10.40
C ARG A 173 14.41 -9.71 10.86
N LYS A 174 13.32 -10.23 10.28
CA LYS A 174 11.98 -9.94 10.79
C LYS A 174 11.72 -10.74 12.06
N VAL A 175 11.41 -10.05 13.15
CA VAL A 175 10.99 -10.64 14.42
C VAL A 175 9.50 -10.40 14.59
N TYR A 176 8.73 -11.49 14.56
CA TYR A 176 7.28 -11.44 14.72
C TYR A 176 6.91 -11.54 16.20
N ALA A 177 6.10 -10.58 16.67
CA ALA A 177 5.55 -10.53 18.02
C ALA A 177 4.34 -9.58 18.03
N ASN A 178 3.76 -9.35 19.21
CA ASN A 178 2.81 -8.27 19.40
C ASN A 178 3.57 -6.97 19.62
N TYR A 179 3.26 -5.96 18.81
CA TYR A 179 3.81 -4.60 18.91
C TYR A 179 2.68 -3.58 18.87
N PRO A 180 2.85 -2.40 19.47
CA PRO A 180 1.94 -1.29 19.22
C PRO A 180 1.83 -1.03 17.71
N LYS A 181 0.60 -0.84 17.22
CA LYS A 181 0.34 -0.75 15.78
C LYS A 181 1.19 0.30 15.07
N HIS A 182 1.40 1.47 15.68
CA HIS A 182 2.27 2.50 15.10
C HIS A 182 3.70 2.00 14.82
N GLU A 183 4.25 1.06 15.58
CA GLU A 183 5.60 0.52 15.33
C GLU A 183 5.68 -0.34 14.06
N LEU A 184 4.53 -0.92 13.65
CA LEU A 184 4.37 -1.78 12.48
C LEU A 184 4.09 -0.99 11.19
N ILE A 185 3.91 0.33 11.29
CA ILE A 185 3.59 1.19 10.17
C ILE A 185 4.85 1.52 9.37
N THR A 186 4.71 1.45 8.05
CA THR A 186 5.70 1.91 7.07
C THR A 186 4.97 2.60 5.90
N SER A 187 5.74 3.15 4.97
CA SER A 187 5.33 3.75 3.70
C SER A 187 4.20 3.03 2.97
N HIS A 188 4.22 1.70 2.97
CA HIS A 188 3.22 0.88 2.30
C HIS A 188 1.84 0.84 2.99
N ILE A 189 1.70 1.40 4.20
CA ILE A 189 0.44 1.42 4.95
C ILE A 189 -0.67 2.12 4.16
N GLY A 190 -0.35 3.22 3.47
CA GLY A 190 -1.33 4.03 2.73
C GLY A 190 -2.00 3.23 1.63
N ARG A 191 -1.20 2.67 0.72
CA ARG A 191 -1.68 1.80 -0.36
C ARG A 191 -2.48 0.59 0.12
N ARG A 192 -2.04 -0.06 1.21
CA ARG A 192 -2.76 -1.21 1.80
C ARG A 192 -4.10 -0.80 2.40
N SER A 193 -4.13 0.35 3.05
CA SER A 193 -5.34 0.93 3.63
C SER A 193 -6.32 1.36 2.53
N PHE A 194 -5.83 2.01 1.47
CA PHE A 194 -6.62 2.35 0.29
C PHE A 194 -7.29 1.10 -0.31
N ALA A 195 -6.50 0.08 -0.62
CA ALA A 195 -7.01 -1.15 -1.21
C ALA A 195 -8.02 -1.86 -0.29
N SER A 196 -7.67 -2.05 0.99
CA SER A 196 -8.51 -2.79 1.94
C SER A 196 -9.80 -2.04 2.32
N ASN A 197 -9.74 -0.72 2.53
CA ASN A 197 -10.90 0.06 2.99
C ASN A 197 -11.97 0.25 1.90
N ASN A 198 -11.57 0.15 0.63
CA ASN A 198 -12.44 0.32 -0.53
C ASN A 198 -12.82 -1.01 -1.21
N TYR A 199 -12.17 -2.12 -0.86
CA TYR A 199 -12.53 -3.43 -1.40
C TYR A 199 -13.96 -3.81 -1.01
N GLY A 200 -14.74 -4.28 -1.98
CA GLY A 200 -16.18 -4.55 -1.84
C GLY A 200 -17.07 -3.30 -1.90
N LYS A 201 -16.50 -2.08 -1.94
CA LYS A 201 -17.25 -0.83 -2.13
C LYS A 201 -17.05 -0.25 -3.53
N ILE A 202 -15.81 -0.27 -4.01
CA ILE A 202 -15.43 0.15 -5.35
C ILE A 202 -15.17 -1.11 -6.18
N PRO A 203 -15.61 -1.17 -7.45
CA PRO A 203 -15.28 -2.27 -8.34
C PRO A 203 -13.79 -2.56 -8.35
N THR A 204 -13.42 -3.83 -8.10
CA THR A 204 -12.02 -4.30 -8.06
C THR A 204 -11.19 -3.85 -9.27
N PRO A 205 -11.69 -3.87 -10.52
CA PRO A 205 -10.92 -3.39 -11.66
C PRO A 205 -10.48 -1.92 -11.53
N LEU A 206 -11.33 -1.05 -10.98
CA LEU A 206 -11.00 0.37 -10.78
C LEU A 206 -9.95 0.54 -9.68
N LEU A 207 -10.02 -0.23 -8.60
CA LEU A 207 -9.00 -0.25 -7.56
C LEU A 207 -7.65 -0.75 -8.09
N MET A 208 -7.66 -1.75 -8.97
CA MET A 208 -6.47 -2.27 -9.62
C MET A 208 -5.82 -1.24 -10.55
N VAL A 209 -6.62 -0.50 -11.32
CA VAL A 209 -6.15 0.62 -12.15
C VAL A 209 -5.50 1.68 -11.26
N ALA A 210 -6.22 2.17 -10.24
CA ALA A 210 -5.71 3.19 -9.34
C ALA A 210 -4.40 2.76 -8.67
N THR A 211 -4.31 1.52 -8.20
CA THR A 211 -3.10 1.02 -7.52
C THR A 211 -2.02 0.51 -8.49
N GLY A 212 -2.29 0.35 -9.79
CA GLY A 212 -1.34 -0.22 -10.76
C GLY A 212 -1.00 -1.68 -10.49
N HIS A 213 -2.00 -2.53 -10.20
CA HIS A 213 -1.85 -3.98 -10.12
C HIS A 213 -2.23 -4.64 -11.44
N LYS A 214 -1.33 -5.48 -11.99
CA LYS A 214 -1.54 -6.17 -13.28
C LYS A 214 -2.47 -7.38 -13.20
N SER A 215 -2.63 -7.97 -12.02
CA SER A 215 -3.50 -9.13 -11.80
C SER A 215 -4.24 -9.03 -10.48
N GLU A 216 -5.43 -9.65 -10.43
CA GLU A 216 -6.26 -9.68 -9.23
C GLU A 216 -5.55 -10.42 -8.09
N ASP A 217 -4.88 -11.54 -8.38
CA ASP A 217 -4.05 -12.26 -7.39
C ASP A 217 -3.02 -11.35 -6.70
N MET A 218 -2.43 -10.41 -7.45
CA MET A 218 -1.47 -9.46 -6.89
C MET A 218 -2.19 -8.44 -6.00
N PHE A 219 -3.34 -7.94 -6.44
CA PHE A 219 -4.17 -7.00 -5.69
C PHE A 219 -4.69 -7.61 -4.39
N LEU A 220 -5.20 -8.85 -4.41
CA LEU A 220 -5.71 -9.56 -3.24
C LEU A 220 -4.66 -9.76 -2.13
N ARG A 221 -3.36 -9.71 -2.46
CA ARG A 221 -2.26 -9.70 -1.46
C ARG A 221 -2.21 -8.42 -0.62
N TYR A 222 -2.81 -7.32 -1.10
CA TYR A 222 -2.88 -6.03 -0.38
C TYR A 222 -4.14 -5.89 0.46
N ILE A 223 -5.05 -6.86 0.38
CA ILE A 223 -6.28 -6.90 1.14
C ILE A 223 -5.99 -7.57 2.49
N GLY A 224 -6.20 -6.80 3.57
CA GLY A 224 -6.02 -7.25 4.96
C GLY A 224 -6.94 -8.43 5.32
N LYS A 225 -7.04 -8.79 6.61
CA LYS A 225 -8.08 -9.74 7.03
C LYS A 225 -9.46 -9.08 6.87
N VAL A 226 -10.13 -9.39 5.75
CA VAL A 226 -11.43 -8.86 5.32
C VAL A 226 -12.56 -9.87 5.61
N ASP A 227 -12.33 -10.83 6.51
CA ASP A 227 -13.27 -11.93 6.81
C ASP A 227 -14.71 -11.43 7.04
N ARG A 228 -14.88 -10.35 7.80
CA ARG A 228 -16.21 -9.78 8.08
C ARG A 228 -16.89 -9.14 6.86
N GLN A 229 -16.15 -8.45 6.00
CA GLN A 229 -16.74 -7.69 4.90
C GLN A 229 -17.17 -8.58 3.74
N GLN A 230 -16.45 -9.68 3.47
CA GLN A 230 -16.86 -10.64 2.44
C GLN A 230 -18.17 -11.36 2.83
N SER A 231 -18.35 -11.71 4.10
CA SER A 231 -19.61 -12.29 4.58
C SER A 231 -20.79 -11.32 4.49
N HIS A 232 -20.59 -10.03 4.77
CA HIS A 232 -21.64 -9.01 4.63
C HIS A 232 -21.99 -8.72 3.17
N ALA A 233 -21.00 -8.66 2.26
CA ALA A 233 -21.25 -8.51 0.83
C ALA A 233 -22.03 -9.71 0.28
N LEU A 234 -21.64 -10.94 0.66
CA LEU A 234 -22.38 -12.15 0.28
C LEU A 234 -23.81 -12.13 0.83
N ALA A 235 -24.01 -11.71 2.08
CA ALA A 235 -25.34 -11.55 2.66
C ALA A 235 -26.20 -10.56 1.86
N SER A 236 -25.64 -9.44 1.38
CA SER A 236 -26.39 -8.50 0.54
C SER A 236 -26.79 -9.04 -0.84
N TYR A 237 -26.19 -10.13 -1.32
CA TYR A 237 -26.63 -10.84 -2.53
C TYR A 237 -27.67 -11.95 -2.24
N PHE A 238 -27.77 -12.39 -0.99
CA PHE A 238 -28.74 -13.41 -0.55
C PHE A 238 -30.03 -12.81 0.00
N TYR A 239 -29.96 -11.58 0.50
CA TYR A 239 -31.06 -10.90 1.19
C TYR A 239 -31.51 -9.61 0.50
N ASN A 240 -31.02 -9.34 -0.72
CA ASN A 240 -31.65 -8.44 -1.70
C ASN A 240 -32.18 -9.27 -2.86
#